data_AF-K9U7K2-F1
#
_entry.id   AF-K9U7K2-F1
#
_cell.length_a   1.000
_cell.length_b   1.000
_cell.length_c   1.000
_cell.angle_alpha   90.00
_cell.angle_beta   90.00
_cell.angle_gamma   90.00
#
_symmetry.space_group_name_H-M   'P 1'
#
loop_
_entity.id
_entity.type
_entity.pdbx_description
1 polymer ?
#
loop_
_entity_poly.entity_id
_entity_poly.type
_entity_poly.pdbx_seq_one_letter_code
_entity_poly.pdbx_strand_id
1 'polypeptide(L)'
;MKDISKTAAKPNTNTSSMTKLTKAMSTFELTSKQQQFQQYQQQLEQQQQQLIIQQQQLEQLTSELAALRKNRSQSTWSFRFKSARLKNFLAKIHGSSKYQPRFPLKQIVFSYIGSFIGIAALAYISVSTHYPLIAAPFGAAAVLLFAAPDSPLAQPRNCIVGNFLGGLVSLIMVHLFGSEPWVMALAVATAIKVMQLTKTLHPPGGAVALVGVMSRAEWSFLFTPVLAGSIVLVFCTFVFNNLMPGRTYPKHWL
;
A
#
# COMPACT_ATOMS: atom_id res chain seq x y z
N MET A 1 87.51 21.71 -99.89
CA MET A 1 87.13 22.58 -101.03
C MET A 1 86.85 21.80 -102.32
N LYS A 2 87.79 21.08 -102.97
CA LYS A 2 88.91 20.24 -102.47
C LYS A 2 88.41 19.17 -101.52
N ASP A 3 89.17 18.69 -100.53
CA ASP A 3 88.94 17.45 -99.75
C ASP A 3 87.51 17.14 -99.26
N ILE A 4 86.57 16.88 -100.18
CA ILE A 4 85.23 17.51 -100.23
C ILE A 4 85.23 19.04 -99.81
N SER A 5 84.61 20.04 -100.45
CA SER A 5 83.44 20.20 -101.32
C SER A 5 82.14 19.79 -100.65
N LYS A 6 81.01 20.32 -101.13
CA LYS A 6 79.69 19.67 -100.94
C LYS A 6 79.27 19.66 -99.44
N THR A 7 78.02 19.43 -99.04
CA THR A 7 77.14 18.24 -99.19
C THR A 7 77.79 16.98 -98.63
N ALA A 8 77.14 16.19 -97.75
CA ALA A 8 75.76 16.25 -97.26
C ALA A 8 75.68 16.88 -95.83
N ALA A 9 74.64 17.61 -95.41
CA ALA A 9 73.19 17.44 -95.60
C ALA A 9 72.61 16.20 -94.89
N LYS A 10 71.30 16.26 -94.54
CA LYS A 10 70.53 15.26 -93.75
C LYS A 10 70.85 15.28 -92.22
N PRO A 11 70.01 14.68 -91.34
CA PRO A 11 68.59 15.01 -91.19
C PRO A 11 68.13 15.03 -89.70
N ASN A 12 68.94 15.56 -88.77
CA ASN A 12 68.97 15.01 -87.41
C ASN A 12 67.92 15.55 -86.39
N THR A 13 66.74 14.91 -86.40
CA THR A 13 65.88 14.48 -85.26
C THR A 13 65.43 15.43 -84.12
N ASN A 14 66.19 16.44 -83.71
CA ASN A 14 66.02 17.08 -82.39
C ASN A 14 64.67 17.82 -82.17
N THR A 15 64.00 18.29 -83.22
CA THR A 15 62.65 18.88 -83.11
C THR A 15 61.60 17.84 -82.71
N SER A 16 61.77 16.59 -83.12
CA SER A 16 60.92 15.46 -82.68
C SER A 16 61.20 15.08 -81.22
N SER A 17 62.46 15.17 -80.78
CA SER A 17 62.84 14.97 -79.38
C SER A 17 62.23 16.03 -78.47
N MET A 18 62.36 17.31 -78.82
CA MET A 18 61.83 18.43 -78.03
C MET A 18 60.30 18.43 -77.93
N THR A 19 59.58 18.13 -79.03
CA THR A 19 58.10 18.03 -78.97
C THR A 19 57.61 16.80 -78.20
N LYS A 20 58.37 15.70 -78.17
CA LYS A 20 58.09 14.56 -77.29
C LYS A 20 58.35 14.90 -75.81
N LEU A 21 59.45 15.62 -75.51
CA LEU A 21 59.80 16.03 -74.15
C LEU A 21 58.79 17.02 -73.56
N THR A 22 58.37 18.06 -74.29
CA THR A 22 57.36 19.00 -73.79
C THR A 22 55.98 18.34 -73.62
N LYS A 23 55.62 17.40 -74.50
CA LYS A 23 54.40 16.59 -74.32
C LYS A 23 54.50 15.64 -73.13
N ALA A 24 55.66 15.03 -72.89
CA ALA A 24 55.91 14.19 -71.72
C ALA A 24 55.84 14.99 -70.40
N MET A 25 56.50 16.15 -70.33
CA MET A 25 56.48 17.03 -69.15
C MET A 25 55.06 17.53 -68.83
N SER A 26 54.30 17.97 -69.84
CA SER A 26 52.90 18.40 -69.63
C SER A 26 51.98 17.24 -69.21
N THR A 27 52.16 16.02 -69.74
CA THR A 27 51.45 14.83 -69.22
C THR A 27 51.88 14.43 -67.82
N PHE A 28 53.14 14.65 -67.44
CA PHE A 28 53.63 14.39 -66.09
C PHE A 28 53.03 15.38 -65.08
N GLU A 29 52.97 16.68 -65.41
CA GLU A 29 52.29 17.69 -64.58
C GLU A 29 50.77 17.43 -64.47
N LEU A 30 50.12 16.96 -65.54
CA LEU A 30 48.70 16.59 -65.48
C LEU A 30 48.50 15.39 -64.56
N THR A 31 49.36 14.38 -64.67
CA THR A 31 49.30 13.15 -63.86
C THR A 31 49.59 13.43 -62.38
N SER A 32 50.56 14.28 -62.05
CA SER A 32 50.87 14.64 -60.66
C SER A 32 49.76 15.48 -60.02
N LYS A 33 49.16 16.43 -60.75
CA LYS A 33 47.95 17.16 -60.30
C LYS A 33 46.76 16.22 -60.13
N GLN A 34 46.59 15.23 -61.00
CA GLN A 34 45.51 14.24 -60.90
C GLN A 34 45.70 13.30 -59.70
N GLN A 35 46.93 12.86 -59.41
CA GLN A 35 47.28 12.10 -58.20
C GLN A 35 47.07 12.94 -56.92
N GLN A 36 47.50 14.21 -56.92
CA GLN A 36 47.28 15.12 -55.80
C GLN A 36 45.78 15.37 -55.55
N PHE A 37 44.97 15.49 -56.61
CA PHE A 37 43.52 15.59 -56.48
C PHE A 37 42.90 14.30 -55.93
N GLN A 38 43.35 13.11 -56.36
CA GLN A 38 42.91 11.83 -55.81
C GLN A 38 43.26 11.69 -54.32
N GLN A 39 44.47 12.08 -53.91
CA GLN A 39 44.87 12.13 -52.50
C GLN A 39 43.99 13.08 -51.69
N TYR A 40 43.65 14.25 -52.24
CA TYR A 40 42.77 15.21 -51.59
C TYR A 40 41.34 14.68 -51.44
N GLN A 41 40.78 13.99 -52.43
CA GLN A 41 39.48 13.32 -52.32
C GLN A 41 39.51 12.22 -51.24
N GLN A 42 40.53 11.37 -51.22
CA GLN A 42 40.69 10.34 -50.18
C GLN A 42 40.82 10.95 -48.77
N GLN A 43 41.50 12.09 -48.64
CA GLN A 43 41.62 12.81 -47.37
C GLN A 43 40.27 13.42 -46.93
N LEU A 44 39.47 13.94 -47.86
CA LEU A 44 38.11 14.42 -47.57
C LEU A 44 37.16 13.28 -47.18
N GLU A 45 37.22 12.13 -47.87
CA GLU A 45 36.44 10.93 -47.51
C GLU A 45 36.81 10.43 -46.10
N GLN A 46 38.09 10.39 -45.75
CA GLN A 46 38.54 10.03 -44.41
C GLN A 46 38.04 11.02 -43.35
N GLN A 47 38.08 12.33 -43.62
CA GLN A 47 37.52 13.35 -42.72
C GLN A 47 36.00 13.20 -42.54
N GLN A 48 35.25 12.91 -43.62
CA GLN A 48 33.81 12.67 -43.54
C GLN A 48 33.48 11.41 -42.72
N GLN A 49 34.21 10.31 -42.93
CA GLN A 49 34.06 9.10 -42.11
C GLN A 49 34.36 9.35 -40.63
N GLN A 50 35.41 10.11 -40.33
CA GLN A 50 35.77 10.47 -38.95
C GLN A 50 34.67 11.33 -38.28
N LEU A 51 34.08 12.28 -39.00
CA LEU A 51 32.96 13.10 -38.51
C LEU A 51 31.69 12.27 -38.25
N ILE A 52 31.37 11.31 -39.12
CA ILE A 52 30.22 10.39 -38.93
C ILE A 52 30.41 9.54 -37.67
N ILE A 53 31.60 8.97 -37.45
CA ILE A 53 31.93 8.21 -36.24
C ILE A 53 31.79 9.09 -34.98
N GLN A 54 32.25 10.34 -35.03
CA GLN A 54 32.16 11.27 -33.91
C GLN A 54 30.70 11.66 -33.59
N GLN A 55 29.84 11.81 -34.60
CA GLN A 55 28.39 12.03 -34.39
C GLN A 55 27.72 10.82 -33.73
N GLN A 56 28.00 9.60 -34.20
CA GLN A 56 27.45 8.37 -33.60
C GLN A 56 27.85 8.21 -32.12
N GLN A 57 29.10 8.55 -31.76
CA GLN A 57 29.55 8.55 -30.37
C GLN A 57 28.81 9.59 -29.49
N LEU A 58 28.51 10.78 -30.03
CA LEU A 58 27.73 11.80 -29.33
C LEU A 58 26.26 11.39 -29.15
N GLU A 59 25.65 10.74 -30.13
CA GLU A 59 24.29 10.18 -30.01
C GLU A 59 24.22 9.06 -28.96
N GLN A 60 25.21 8.15 -28.95
CA GLN A 60 25.31 7.12 -27.91
C GLN A 60 25.43 7.74 -26.52
N LEU A 61 26.37 8.67 -26.33
CA LEU A 61 26.65 9.29 -25.02
C LEU A 61 25.49 10.15 -24.51
N THR A 62 24.77 10.86 -25.40
CA THR A 62 23.53 11.57 -25.03
C THR A 62 22.38 10.62 -24.66
N SER A 63 22.26 9.47 -25.34
CA SER A 63 21.28 8.43 -24.98
C SER A 63 21.57 7.80 -23.61
N GLU A 64 22.85 7.57 -23.28
CA GLU A 64 23.28 7.05 -21.99
C GLU A 64 22.99 8.07 -20.87
N LEU A 65 23.35 9.34 -21.08
CA LEU A 65 23.03 10.42 -20.12
C LEU A 65 21.52 10.56 -19.89
N ALA A 66 20.68 10.36 -20.91
CA ALA A 66 19.23 10.34 -20.76
C ALA A 66 18.75 9.15 -19.91
N ALA A 67 19.30 7.95 -20.13
CA ALA A 67 19.01 6.77 -19.33
C ALA A 67 19.45 6.93 -17.86
N LEU A 68 20.66 7.43 -17.62
CA LEU A 68 21.20 7.72 -16.28
C LEU A 68 20.38 8.80 -15.55
N ARG A 69 19.93 9.85 -16.26
CA ARG A 69 19.02 10.88 -15.72
C ARG A 69 17.68 10.28 -15.29
N LYS A 70 17.10 9.37 -16.10
CA LYS A 70 15.84 8.67 -15.79
C LYS A 70 15.98 7.80 -14.54
N ASN A 71 17.06 7.01 -14.44
CA ASN A 71 17.36 6.15 -13.28
C ASN A 71 17.57 6.97 -11.99
N ARG A 72 18.38 8.04 -12.05
CA ARG A 72 18.63 8.95 -10.90
C ARG A 72 17.33 9.59 -10.38
N SER A 73 16.39 9.91 -11.28
CA SER A 73 15.07 10.42 -10.92
C SER A 73 14.20 9.38 -10.18
N GLN A 74 14.09 8.15 -10.69
CA GLN A 74 13.32 7.08 -10.05
C GLN A 74 13.87 6.70 -8.67
N SER A 75 15.19 6.58 -8.54
CA SER A 75 15.87 6.28 -7.28
C SER A 75 15.53 7.30 -6.19
N THR A 76 15.73 8.60 -6.48
CA THR A 76 15.53 9.69 -5.51
C THR A 76 14.06 9.89 -5.10
N TRP A 77 13.10 9.62 -5.98
CA TRP A 77 11.68 9.62 -5.63
C TRP A 77 11.32 8.54 -4.61
N SER A 78 11.78 7.30 -4.84
CA SER A 78 11.39 6.13 -4.02
C SER A 78 11.77 6.29 -2.53
N PHE A 79 12.95 6.89 -2.26
CA PHE A 79 13.49 7.07 -0.92
C PHE A 79 12.79 8.21 -0.15
N ARG A 80 12.51 9.33 -0.82
CA ARG A 80 11.78 10.46 -0.23
C ARG A 80 10.34 10.09 0.13
N PHE A 81 9.66 9.30 -0.69
CA PHE A 81 8.28 8.89 -0.42
C PHE A 81 8.17 7.92 0.77
N LYS A 82 9.07 6.93 0.87
CA LYS A 82 9.12 5.98 2.00
C LYS A 82 9.39 6.70 3.33
N SER A 83 10.39 7.59 3.37
CA SER A 83 10.75 8.31 4.59
C SER A 83 9.66 9.29 5.06
N ALA A 84 8.97 9.98 4.14
CA ALA A 84 7.84 10.85 4.49
C ALA A 84 6.64 10.05 5.06
N ARG A 85 6.28 8.92 4.42
CA ARG A 85 5.20 8.05 4.92
C ARG A 85 5.53 7.45 6.30
N LEU A 86 6.78 7.05 6.52
CA LEU A 86 7.24 6.53 7.82
C LEU A 86 7.23 7.62 8.90
N LYS A 87 7.73 8.84 8.61
CA LYS A 87 7.68 9.96 9.56
C LYS A 87 6.23 10.31 9.96
N ASN A 88 5.31 10.32 9.00
CA ASN A 88 3.89 10.57 9.28
C ASN A 88 3.21 9.43 10.05
N PHE A 89 3.71 8.19 9.95
CA PHE A 89 3.26 7.06 10.75
C PHE A 89 3.80 7.15 12.19
N LEU A 90 5.10 7.42 12.36
CA LEU A 90 5.73 7.61 13.67
C LEU A 90 5.17 8.83 14.43
N ALA A 91 4.81 9.90 13.72
CA ALA A 91 4.11 11.06 14.30
C ALA A 91 2.70 10.70 14.80
N LYS A 92 1.98 9.78 14.13
CA LYS A 92 0.68 9.29 14.60
C LYS A 92 0.79 8.41 15.85
N ILE A 93 1.86 7.63 15.99
CA ILE A 93 2.11 6.78 17.17
C ILE A 93 2.22 7.61 18.45
N HIS A 94 2.74 8.84 18.38
CA HIS A 94 2.91 9.70 19.56
C HIS A 94 1.60 10.20 20.17
N GLY A 95 0.47 10.09 19.46
CA GLY A 95 -0.86 10.43 19.96
C GLY A 95 -1.14 11.93 20.09
N SER A 96 -2.17 12.42 19.39
CA SER A 96 -2.59 13.83 19.49
C SER A 96 -3.36 14.16 20.78
N SER A 97 -3.89 13.15 21.49
CA SER A 97 -4.72 13.34 22.69
C SER A 97 -3.92 13.18 23.97
N LYS A 98 -3.71 14.28 24.69
CA LYS A 98 -3.55 14.22 26.14
C LYS A 98 -4.90 13.82 26.78
N TYR A 99 -4.86 13.40 28.04
CA TYR A 99 -5.99 12.94 28.87
C TYR A 99 -6.64 11.60 28.48
N GLN A 100 -6.43 10.61 29.38
CA GLN A 100 -7.43 9.57 29.62
C GLN A 100 -8.62 10.18 30.40
N PRO A 101 -9.85 9.63 30.27
CA PRO A 101 -10.99 10.10 31.05
C PRO A 101 -10.76 9.89 32.55
N ARG A 102 -11.03 10.93 33.35
CA ARG A 102 -10.98 10.87 34.82
C ARG A 102 -12.33 10.43 35.37
N PHE A 103 -12.37 9.31 36.08
CA PHE A 103 -13.59 8.81 36.72
C PHE A 103 -13.69 9.31 38.17
N PRO A 104 -14.76 10.03 38.58
CA PRO A 104 -14.98 10.39 39.98
C PRO A 104 -15.32 9.16 40.82
N LEU A 105 -14.97 9.17 42.11
CA LEU A 105 -15.19 8.02 43.02
C LEU A 105 -16.63 7.50 43.01
N LYS A 106 -17.63 8.38 42.94
CA LYS A 106 -19.06 8.01 42.80
C LYS A 106 -19.30 7.12 41.58
N GLN A 107 -18.71 7.45 40.44
CA GLN A 107 -18.81 6.64 39.22
C GLN A 107 -18.08 5.31 39.40
N ILE A 108 -16.87 5.29 40.00
CA ILE A 108 -16.12 4.06 40.24
C ILE A 108 -16.93 3.07 41.11
N VAL A 109 -17.44 3.53 42.25
CA VAL A 109 -18.26 2.72 43.17
C VAL A 109 -19.54 2.22 42.50
N PHE A 110 -20.28 3.07 41.79
CA PHE A 110 -21.48 2.65 41.05
C PHE A 110 -21.16 1.65 39.94
N SER A 111 -20.01 1.78 39.26
CA SER A 111 -19.60 0.86 38.21
C SER A 111 -19.21 -0.50 38.77
N TYR A 112 -18.51 -0.53 39.91
CA TYR A 112 -18.17 -1.74 40.65
C TYR A 112 -19.43 -2.49 41.11
N ILE A 113 -20.33 -1.82 41.85
CA ILE A 113 -21.56 -2.44 42.37
C ILE A 113 -22.47 -2.89 41.22
N GLY A 114 -22.67 -2.06 40.20
CA GLY A 114 -23.54 -2.39 39.07
C GLY A 114 -23.02 -3.57 38.24
N SER A 115 -21.72 -3.60 37.92
CA SER A 115 -21.13 -4.72 37.18
C SER A 115 -21.08 -6.00 38.00
N PHE A 116 -20.82 -5.92 39.31
CA PHE A 116 -20.93 -7.06 40.23
C PHE A 116 -22.36 -7.64 40.21
N ILE A 117 -23.38 -6.81 40.41
CA ILE A 117 -24.79 -7.25 40.40
C ILE A 117 -25.18 -7.85 39.04
N GLY A 118 -24.83 -7.19 37.93
CA GLY A 118 -25.19 -7.65 36.59
C GLY A 118 -24.53 -8.99 36.20
N ILE A 119 -23.23 -9.14 36.50
CA ILE A 119 -22.50 -10.40 36.23
C ILE A 119 -22.92 -11.50 37.22
N ALA A 120 -23.14 -11.18 38.49
CA ALA A 120 -23.65 -12.14 39.48
C ALA A 120 -25.05 -12.64 39.10
N ALA A 121 -25.95 -11.77 38.63
CA ALA A 121 -27.27 -12.16 38.16
C ALA A 121 -27.17 -13.15 36.99
N LEU A 122 -26.36 -12.87 35.97
CA LEU A 122 -26.12 -13.81 34.87
C LEU A 122 -25.55 -15.15 35.37
N ALA A 123 -24.54 -15.12 36.24
CA ALA A 123 -23.87 -16.31 36.74
C ALA A 123 -24.81 -17.18 37.61
N TYR A 124 -25.46 -16.60 38.62
CA TYR A 124 -26.35 -17.34 39.52
C TYR A 124 -27.60 -17.86 38.80
N ILE A 125 -28.22 -17.11 37.90
CA ILE A 125 -29.35 -17.64 37.12
C ILE A 125 -28.86 -18.78 36.20
N SER A 126 -27.69 -18.63 35.57
CA SER A 126 -27.14 -19.67 34.69
C SER A 126 -26.83 -20.98 35.44
N VAL A 127 -26.25 -20.89 36.64
CA VAL A 127 -25.98 -22.06 37.50
C VAL A 127 -27.27 -22.69 38.02
N SER A 128 -28.21 -21.88 38.54
CA SER A 128 -29.44 -22.37 39.18
C SER A 128 -30.49 -22.91 38.22
N THR A 129 -30.46 -22.51 36.95
CA THR A 129 -31.41 -22.99 35.92
C THR A 129 -30.80 -23.99 34.94
N HIS A 130 -29.48 -24.22 35.03
CA HIS A 130 -28.66 -24.97 34.06
C HIS A 130 -28.69 -24.44 32.60
N TYR A 131 -29.36 -23.31 32.31
CA TYR A 131 -29.28 -22.66 31.00
C TYR A 131 -28.02 -21.77 30.91
N PRO A 132 -27.23 -21.84 29.82
CA PRO A 132 -26.07 -20.97 29.65
C PRO A 132 -26.55 -19.52 29.37
N LEU A 133 -26.36 -18.63 30.33
CA LEU A 133 -26.69 -17.19 30.21
C LEU A 133 -25.47 -16.27 30.31
N ILE A 134 -24.32 -16.79 30.76
CA ILE A 134 -23.07 -16.05 30.86
C ILE A 134 -22.07 -16.50 29.79
N ALA A 135 -21.33 -15.54 29.22
CA ALA A 135 -20.26 -15.77 28.27
C ALA A 135 -19.16 -14.70 28.46
N ALA A 136 -17.91 -15.03 28.14
CA ALA A 136 -16.77 -14.11 28.32
C ALA A 136 -16.97 -12.69 27.72
N PRO A 137 -17.61 -12.50 26.54
CA PRO A 137 -17.91 -11.16 26.00
C PRO A 137 -18.78 -10.29 26.92
N PHE A 138 -19.62 -10.88 27.78
CA PHE A 138 -20.47 -10.12 28.69
C PHE A 138 -19.69 -9.44 29.83
N GLY A 139 -18.47 -9.87 30.14
CA GLY A 139 -17.56 -9.10 30.99
C GLY A 139 -17.21 -7.75 30.37
N ALA A 140 -16.87 -7.72 29.08
CA ALA A 140 -16.63 -6.48 28.34
C ALA A 140 -17.92 -5.65 28.15
N ALA A 141 -19.07 -6.30 28.00
CA ALA A 141 -20.36 -5.61 27.99
C ALA A 141 -20.66 -4.94 29.33
N ALA A 142 -20.43 -5.61 30.46
CA ALA A 142 -20.63 -5.03 31.80
C ALA A 142 -19.70 -3.83 32.05
N VAL A 143 -18.43 -3.87 31.63
CA VAL A 143 -17.55 -2.69 31.67
C VAL A 143 -18.17 -1.52 30.90
N LEU A 144 -18.64 -1.74 29.67
CA LEU A 144 -19.24 -0.69 28.85
C LEU A 144 -20.57 -0.16 29.43
N LEU A 145 -21.45 -1.06 29.90
CA LEU A 145 -22.80 -0.76 30.41
C LEU A 145 -22.81 -0.09 31.80
N PHE A 146 -21.88 -0.45 32.69
CA PHE A 146 -21.86 0.07 34.06
C PHE A 146 -20.81 1.17 34.29
N ALA A 147 -19.67 1.15 33.58
CA ALA A 147 -18.66 2.20 33.68
C ALA A 147 -18.84 3.37 32.70
N ALA A 148 -19.43 3.12 31.52
CA ALA A 148 -19.71 4.16 30.52
C ALA A 148 -21.16 4.11 29.98
N PRO A 149 -22.19 4.14 30.86
CA PRO A 149 -23.61 3.99 30.47
C PRO A 149 -24.11 5.04 29.46
N ASP A 150 -23.52 6.24 29.47
CA ASP A 150 -23.85 7.33 28.54
C ASP A 150 -23.24 7.13 27.13
N SER A 151 -22.39 6.12 26.94
CA SER A 151 -21.78 5.81 25.64
C SER A 151 -22.84 5.39 24.60
N PRO A 152 -22.76 5.86 23.35
CA PRO A 152 -23.64 5.37 22.28
C PRO A 152 -23.49 3.86 22.05
N LEU A 153 -22.29 3.30 22.29
CA LEU A 153 -22.03 1.85 22.16
C LEU A 153 -22.62 1.03 23.31
N ALA A 154 -23.00 1.68 24.43
CA ALA A 154 -23.62 1.06 25.59
C ALA A 154 -25.16 0.99 25.51
N GLN A 155 -25.80 1.67 24.54
CA GLN A 155 -27.27 1.74 24.48
C GLN A 155 -27.92 0.36 24.21
N PRO A 156 -29.15 0.10 24.69
CA PRO A 156 -29.72 -1.25 24.76
C PRO A 156 -29.92 -1.89 23.38
N ARG A 157 -30.34 -1.08 22.38
CA ARG A 157 -30.42 -1.47 20.97
C ARG A 157 -29.09 -2.02 20.46
N ASN A 158 -27.97 -1.37 20.82
CA ASN A 158 -26.63 -1.76 20.38
C ASN A 158 -26.16 -3.02 21.12
N CYS A 159 -26.41 -3.12 22.43
CA CYS A 159 -26.05 -4.32 23.20
C CYS A 159 -26.78 -5.58 22.67
N ILE A 160 -28.11 -5.55 22.61
CA ILE A 160 -28.92 -6.73 22.24
C ILE A 160 -28.69 -7.09 20.77
N VAL A 161 -28.86 -6.14 19.85
CA VAL A 161 -28.77 -6.41 18.40
C VAL A 161 -27.33 -6.64 17.96
N GLY A 162 -26.35 -5.95 18.55
CA GLY A 162 -24.93 -6.15 18.24
C GLY A 162 -24.41 -7.53 18.69
N ASN A 163 -24.80 -8.00 19.88
CA ASN A 163 -24.48 -9.37 20.32
C ASN A 163 -25.20 -10.41 19.47
N PHE A 164 -26.49 -10.22 19.17
CA PHE A 164 -27.27 -11.12 18.30
C PHE A 164 -26.67 -11.23 16.89
N LEU A 165 -26.30 -10.12 16.25
CA LEU A 165 -25.64 -10.11 14.94
C LEU A 165 -24.25 -10.76 14.99
N GLY A 166 -23.49 -10.58 16.08
CA GLY A 166 -22.23 -11.29 16.31
C GLY A 166 -22.43 -12.80 16.37
N GLY A 167 -23.41 -13.27 17.14
CA GLY A 167 -23.81 -14.67 17.22
C GLY A 167 -24.23 -15.23 15.87
N LEU A 168 -25.15 -14.56 15.18
CA LEU A 168 -25.67 -14.97 13.87
C LEU A 168 -24.55 -15.07 12.81
N VAL A 169 -23.63 -14.10 12.77
CA VAL A 169 -22.46 -14.18 11.88
C VAL A 169 -21.55 -15.36 12.24
N SER A 170 -21.31 -15.64 13.52
CA SER A 170 -20.52 -16.83 13.90
C SER A 170 -21.19 -18.14 13.48
N LEU A 171 -22.51 -18.28 13.64
CA LEU A 171 -23.23 -19.49 13.19
C LEU A 171 -23.08 -19.70 11.68
N ILE A 172 -23.30 -18.66 10.88
CA ILE A 172 -23.17 -18.71 9.42
C ILE A 172 -21.73 -19.11 9.03
N MET A 173 -20.72 -18.53 9.69
CA MET A 173 -19.32 -18.83 9.40
C MET A 173 -18.91 -20.25 9.83
N VAL A 174 -19.40 -20.75 10.96
CA VAL A 174 -19.18 -22.14 11.42
C VAL A 174 -19.81 -23.15 10.45
N HIS A 175 -21.05 -22.92 10.01
CA HIS A 175 -21.75 -23.83 9.10
C HIS A 175 -21.16 -23.84 7.68
N LEU A 176 -20.58 -22.74 7.21
CA LEU A 176 -19.97 -22.64 5.88
C LEU A 176 -18.50 -23.05 5.83
N PHE A 177 -17.73 -22.81 6.90
CA PHE A 177 -16.26 -22.88 6.87
C PHE A 177 -15.62 -23.57 8.09
N GLY A 178 -16.41 -24.02 9.08
CA GLY A 178 -15.90 -24.65 10.29
C GLY A 178 -15.27 -23.66 11.29
N SER A 179 -14.26 -24.12 12.03
CA SER A 179 -13.65 -23.37 13.15
C SER A 179 -12.19 -22.97 12.90
N GLU A 180 -11.78 -22.82 11.64
CA GLU A 180 -10.38 -22.56 11.30
C GLU A 180 -9.91 -21.14 11.69
N PRO A 181 -8.60 -20.91 11.93
CA PRO A 181 -8.11 -19.61 12.42
C PRO A 181 -8.43 -18.41 11.51
N TRP A 182 -8.53 -18.63 10.20
CA TRP A 182 -8.93 -17.60 9.25
C TRP A 182 -10.45 -17.30 9.31
N VAL A 183 -11.27 -18.29 9.68
CA VAL A 183 -12.73 -18.14 9.86
C VAL A 183 -13.01 -17.29 11.09
N MET A 184 -12.24 -17.46 12.17
CA MET A 184 -12.31 -16.57 13.35
C MET A 184 -12.09 -15.11 12.96
N ALA A 185 -11.06 -14.80 12.17
CA ALA A 185 -10.79 -13.45 11.69
C ALA A 185 -11.92 -12.93 10.75
N LEU A 186 -12.41 -13.77 9.83
CA LEU A 186 -13.48 -13.44 8.90
C LEU A 186 -14.82 -13.16 9.61
N ALA A 187 -15.16 -13.94 10.64
CA ALA A 187 -16.37 -13.77 11.43
C ALA A 187 -16.34 -12.45 12.22
N VAL A 188 -15.23 -12.13 12.89
CA VAL A 188 -15.07 -10.85 13.60
C VAL A 188 -15.16 -9.66 12.63
N ALA A 189 -14.44 -9.71 11.51
CA ALA A 189 -14.48 -8.65 10.50
C ALA A 189 -15.88 -8.48 9.89
N THR A 190 -16.59 -9.59 9.64
CA THR A 190 -17.96 -9.57 9.11
C THR A 190 -18.96 -9.04 10.14
N ALA A 191 -18.85 -9.44 11.41
CA ALA A 191 -19.71 -8.96 12.48
C ALA A 191 -19.54 -7.44 12.70
N ILE A 192 -18.31 -6.92 12.68
CA ILE A 192 -18.02 -5.48 12.72
C ILE A 192 -18.67 -4.76 11.54
N LYS A 193 -18.49 -5.26 10.30
CA LYS A 193 -19.09 -4.69 9.09
C LYS A 193 -20.62 -4.65 9.17
N VAL A 194 -21.24 -5.76 9.57
CA VAL A 194 -22.71 -5.88 9.67
C VAL A 194 -23.25 -4.94 10.76
N MET A 195 -22.63 -4.90 11.95
CA MET A 195 -23.01 -3.96 13.02
C MET A 195 -22.83 -2.49 12.64
N GLN A 196 -21.83 -2.14 11.82
CA GLN A 196 -21.66 -0.79 11.30
C GLN A 196 -22.79 -0.42 10.33
N LEU A 197 -23.13 -1.30 9.39
CA LEU A 197 -24.20 -1.10 8.42
C LEU A 197 -25.59 -0.97 9.07
N THR A 198 -25.87 -1.78 10.09
CA THR A 198 -27.13 -1.72 10.87
C THR A 198 -27.18 -0.59 11.90
N LYS A 199 -26.07 0.16 12.08
CA LYS A 199 -25.89 1.15 13.16
C LYS A 199 -26.14 0.55 14.55
N THR A 200 -25.67 -0.67 14.81
CA THR A 200 -25.76 -1.37 16.11
C THR A 200 -24.39 -1.81 16.61
N LEU A 201 -23.38 -0.94 16.49
CA LEU A 201 -22.01 -1.25 16.89
C LEU A 201 -21.88 -1.40 18.40
N HIS A 202 -21.56 -2.61 18.83
CA HIS A 202 -21.29 -2.97 20.22
C HIS A 202 -20.04 -3.86 20.24
N PRO A 203 -18.89 -3.39 20.76
CA PRO A 203 -17.62 -4.13 20.69
C PRO A 203 -17.69 -5.57 21.24
N PRO A 204 -18.43 -5.87 22.33
CA PRO A 204 -18.66 -7.25 22.77
C PRO A 204 -19.27 -8.17 21.71
N GLY A 205 -20.08 -7.67 20.78
CA GLY A 205 -20.64 -8.47 19.67
C GLY A 205 -19.57 -9.01 18.72
N GLY A 206 -18.44 -8.31 18.58
CA GLY A 206 -17.26 -8.83 17.88
C GLY A 206 -16.60 -9.98 18.64
N ALA A 207 -16.55 -9.91 19.97
CA ALA A 207 -16.06 -11.00 20.81
C ALA A 207 -17.05 -12.18 20.87
N VAL A 208 -18.37 -11.95 20.81
CA VAL A 208 -19.37 -13.02 20.61
C VAL A 208 -19.12 -13.75 19.29
N ALA A 209 -18.85 -13.01 18.20
CA ALA A 209 -18.55 -13.61 16.91
C ALA A 209 -17.27 -14.47 16.94
N LEU A 210 -16.23 -14.01 17.64
CA LEU A 210 -15.00 -14.78 17.85
C LEU A 210 -15.25 -16.06 18.65
N VAL A 211 -15.89 -15.93 19.82
CA VAL A 211 -16.16 -17.06 20.73
C VAL A 211 -17.05 -18.10 20.07
N GLY A 212 -18.07 -17.70 19.30
CA GLY A 212 -18.95 -18.63 18.59
C GLY A 212 -18.22 -19.49 17.56
N VAL A 213 -17.22 -18.94 16.86
CA VAL A 213 -16.36 -19.75 15.96
C VAL A 213 -15.42 -20.66 16.75
N MET A 214 -14.79 -20.13 17.81
CA MET A 214 -13.91 -20.91 18.70
C MET A 214 -14.62 -22.13 19.32
N SER A 215 -15.89 -21.96 19.71
CA SER A 215 -16.68 -22.99 20.39
C SER A 215 -17.50 -23.88 19.45
N ARG A 216 -17.37 -23.73 18.12
CA ARG A 216 -18.20 -24.42 17.11
C ARG A 216 -19.70 -24.28 17.40
N ALA A 217 -20.15 -23.04 17.62
CA ALA A 217 -21.50 -22.73 18.07
C ALA A 217 -22.61 -23.33 17.19
N GLU A 218 -23.56 -23.99 17.86
CA GLU A 218 -24.84 -24.43 17.30
C GLU A 218 -25.92 -23.36 17.45
N TRP A 219 -27.06 -23.54 16.78
CA TRP A 219 -28.20 -22.60 16.79
C TRP A 219 -28.71 -22.22 18.19
N SER A 220 -28.53 -23.10 19.18
CA SER A 220 -28.80 -22.83 20.60
C SER A 220 -28.03 -21.62 21.14
N PHE A 221 -26.77 -21.43 20.75
CA PHE A 221 -25.88 -20.34 21.19
C PHE A 221 -26.47 -18.95 20.98
N LEU A 222 -27.18 -18.75 19.86
CA LEU A 222 -27.80 -17.48 19.48
C LEU A 222 -28.89 -17.04 20.47
N PHE A 223 -29.64 -18.00 21.01
CA PHE A 223 -30.67 -17.75 22.01
C PHE A 223 -30.08 -17.74 23.43
N THR A 224 -29.24 -18.73 23.76
CA THR A 224 -28.59 -18.92 25.05
C THR A 224 -27.12 -19.32 24.82
N PRO A 225 -26.12 -18.48 25.17
CA PRO A 225 -26.20 -17.30 26.03
C PRO A 225 -26.50 -15.97 25.31
N VAL A 226 -26.37 -15.89 23.99
CA VAL A 226 -26.21 -14.60 23.30
C VAL A 226 -27.40 -13.64 23.48
N LEU A 227 -28.61 -14.03 23.08
CA LEU A 227 -29.78 -13.16 23.18
C LEU A 227 -30.28 -13.01 24.63
N ALA A 228 -30.52 -14.13 25.32
CA ALA A 228 -31.06 -14.13 26.68
C ALA A 228 -30.14 -13.44 27.69
N GLY A 229 -28.83 -13.72 27.64
CA GLY A 229 -27.84 -13.05 28.49
C GLY A 229 -27.73 -11.55 28.20
N SER A 230 -27.83 -11.13 26.94
CA SER A 230 -27.87 -9.70 26.58
C SER A 230 -29.11 -9.00 27.15
N ILE A 231 -30.28 -9.65 27.07
CA ILE A 231 -31.54 -9.10 27.62
C ILE A 231 -31.46 -8.96 29.15
N VAL A 232 -31.02 -10.01 29.87
CA VAL A 232 -30.87 -9.98 31.33
C VAL A 232 -29.84 -8.92 31.76
N LEU A 233 -28.69 -8.82 31.08
CA LEU A 233 -27.67 -7.83 31.40
C LEU A 233 -28.14 -6.39 31.16
N VAL A 234 -28.88 -6.15 30.06
CA VAL A 234 -29.50 -4.85 29.77
C VAL A 234 -30.60 -4.51 30.78
N PHE A 235 -31.38 -5.49 31.23
CA PHE A 235 -32.39 -5.30 32.29
C PHE A 235 -31.73 -4.91 33.63
N CYS A 236 -30.69 -5.63 34.06
CA CYS A 236 -29.89 -5.26 35.24
C CYS A 236 -29.26 -3.86 35.08
N THR A 237 -28.76 -3.53 33.89
CA THR A 237 -28.21 -2.19 33.57
C THR A 237 -29.28 -1.10 33.69
N PHE A 238 -30.48 -1.35 33.17
CA PHE A 238 -31.61 -0.42 33.22
C PHE A 238 -32.09 -0.18 34.66
N VAL A 239 -32.33 -1.23 35.43
CA VAL A 239 -32.75 -1.11 36.83
C VAL A 239 -31.68 -0.37 37.64
N PHE A 240 -30.41 -0.80 37.56
CA PHE A 240 -29.34 -0.19 38.34
C PHE A 240 -29.09 1.28 37.98
N ASN A 241 -28.97 1.62 36.69
CA ASN A 241 -28.66 2.99 36.27
C ASN A 241 -29.80 4.00 36.46
N ASN A 242 -31.05 3.56 36.62
CA ASN A 242 -32.16 4.45 36.96
C ASN A 242 -32.40 4.57 38.49
N LEU A 243 -31.95 3.61 39.29
CA LEU A 243 -31.93 3.73 40.75
C LEU A 243 -30.78 4.61 41.28
N MET A 244 -29.69 4.77 40.51
CA MET A 244 -28.50 5.51 40.95
C MET A 244 -28.60 7.03 40.70
N PRO A 245 -28.52 7.89 41.74
CA PRO A 245 -28.73 9.34 41.59
C PRO A 245 -27.76 10.01 40.61
N GLY A 246 -28.32 10.66 39.57
CA GLY A 246 -27.57 11.35 38.52
C GLY A 246 -27.16 10.48 37.33
N ARG A 247 -27.64 9.23 37.24
CA ARG A 247 -27.59 8.42 36.02
C ARG A 247 -28.98 8.38 35.35
N THR A 248 -29.03 7.96 34.10
CA THR A 248 -30.28 7.71 33.35
C THR A 248 -29.96 6.72 32.25
N TYR A 249 -30.75 5.65 32.10
CA TYR A 249 -30.52 4.67 31.04
C TYR A 249 -31.84 4.09 30.52
N PRO A 250 -32.03 3.98 29.19
CA PRO A 250 -31.14 4.45 28.14
C PRO A 250 -31.12 5.98 28.01
N LYS A 251 -30.11 6.50 27.30
CA LYS A 251 -30.09 7.88 26.81
C LYS A 251 -30.71 7.98 25.41
N HIS A 252 -30.55 6.96 24.58
CA HIS A 252 -31.06 6.91 23.20
C HIS A 252 -31.55 5.50 22.86
N TRP A 253 -32.69 5.40 22.15
CA TRP A 253 -33.29 4.13 21.70
C TRP A 253 -33.02 3.80 20.22
N LEU A 254 -32.68 4.80 19.40
CA LEU A 254 -32.52 4.71 17.95
C LEU A 254 -31.06 5.01 17.56
#